data_AF-A0A453D776-F1
#
_entry.id   AF-A0A453D776-F1
#
_cell.length_a   1.000
_cell.length_b   1.000
_cell.length_c   1.000
_cell.angle_alpha   90.00
_cell.angle_beta   90.00
_cell.angle_gamma   90.00
#
_symmetry.space_group_name_H-M   'P 1'
#
loop_
_entity.id
_entity.type
_entity.pdbx_description
1 polymer ?
#
loop_
_entity_poly.entity_id
_entity_poly.type
_entity_poly.pdbx_seq_one_letter_code
_entity_poly.pdbx_strand_id
1 'polypeptide(L)'
;MFLAHFVGDVHQPLHCGHVDDLGGNTIKLRWYKRKSNLHKVWDSDVITEAMKDFFDKDQDAMIESIQRNITEDWSSEEKQWEACRSKTTTCAEK
;
A
#
# COMPACT_ATOMS: atom_id res chain seq x y z
N MET A 1 -11.73 -15.23 1.11
CA MET A 1 -11.30 -14.97 -0.28
C MET A 1 -9.80 -14.68 -0.25
N PHE A 2 -8.95 -15.45 -0.95
CA PHE A 2 -7.48 -15.39 -0.79
C PHE A 2 -6.78 -14.52 -1.84
N LEU A 3 -7.13 -14.64 -3.12
CA LEU A 3 -6.42 -13.96 -4.21
C LEU A 3 -6.44 -12.44 -4.07
N ALA A 4 -7.62 -11.84 -3.90
CA ALA A 4 -7.75 -10.39 -3.76
C ALA A 4 -6.98 -9.85 -2.54
N HIS A 5 -6.92 -10.61 -1.45
CA HIS A 5 -6.18 -10.24 -0.25
C HIS A 5 -4.67 -10.24 -0.51
N PHE A 6 -4.12 -11.31 -1.09
CA PHE A 6 -2.70 -11.39 -1.39
C PHE A 6 -2.25 -10.42 -2.50
N VAL A 7 -3.14 -10.07 -3.44
CA VAL A 7 -2.89 -8.96 -4.38
C VAL A 7 -2.76 -7.65 -3.62
N GLY A 8 -3.53 -7.41 -2.55
CA GLY A 8 -3.32 -6.26 -1.67
C GLY A 8 -1.98 -6.32 -0.92
N ASP A 9 -1.71 -7.45 -0.25
CA ASP A 9 -0.52 -7.60 0.59
C ASP A 9 0.79 -7.46 -0.20
N VAL A 10 0.88 -8.01 -1.41
CA VAL A 10 2.11 -7.90 -2.22
C VAL A 10 2.42 -6.45 -2.62
N HIS A 11 1.43 -5.56 -2.62
CA HIS A 11 1.62 -4.12 -2.85
C HIS A 11 1.99 -3.35 -1.58
N GLN A 12 1.90 -3.95 -0.38
CA GLN A 12 2.40 -3.36 0.86
C GLN A 12 3.92 -3.59 0.93
N PRO A 13 4.76 -2.54 0.84
CA PRO A 13 6.21 -2.68 0.68
C PRO A 13 6.89 -3.62 1.69
N LEU A 14 6.43 -3.62 2.94
CA LEU A 14 7.03 -4.38 4.04
C LEU A 14 6.55 -5.83 4.11
N HIS A 15 5.55 -6.25 3.33
CA HIS A 15 5.25 -7.68 3.11
C HIS A 15 6.28 -8.33 2.18
N CYS A 16 7.01 -7.53 1.42
CA CYS A 16 8.20 -7.92 0.64
C CYS A 16 9.50 -7.39 1.26
N GLY A 17 9.52 -7.23 2.60
CA GLY A 17 10.63 -6.63 3.35
C GLY A 17 11.74 -7.61 3.77
N HIS A 18 12.66 -7.13 4.62
CA HIS A 18 13.79 -7.93 5.11
C HIS A 18 13.35 -8.98 6.14
N VAL A 19 13.98 -10.16 6.08
CA VAL A 19 13.73 -11.22 7.07
C VAL A 19 14.28 -10.84 8.44
N ASP A 20 15.44 -10.18 8.50
CA ASP A 20 16.14 -9.84 9.75
C ASP A 20 15.33 -8.94 10.68
N ASP A 21 14.47 -8.08 10.12
CA ASP A 21 13.59 -7.19 10.88
C ASP A 21 12.12 -7.64 10.91
N LEU A 22 11.84 -8.82 10.34
CA LEU A 22 10.50 -9.38 10.15
C LEU A 22 9.56 -8.44 9.39
N GLY A 23 10.03 -7.88 8.27
CA GLY A 23 9.28 -6.89 7.50
C GLY A 23 9.04 -5.60 8.30
N GLY A 24 10.01 -5.17 9.09
CA GLY A 24 9.91 -3.97 9.94
C GLY A 24 9.07 -4.13 11.22
N ASN A 25 8.59 -5.34 11.55
CA ASN A 25 7.85 -5.58 12.80
C ASN A 25 8.71 -5.36 14.05
N THR A 26 10.01 -5.65 13.96
CA THR A 26 10.95 -5.48 15.08
C THR A 26 11.45 -4.05 15.24
N ILE A 27 11.24 -3.19 14.24
CA ILE A 27 11.63 -1.78 14.25
C ILE A 27 10.59 -0.99 15.05
N LYS A 28 10.87 -0.79 16.34
CA LYS A 28 10.01 -0.04 17.26
C LYS A 28 10.21 1.46 17.08
N LEU A 29 9.11 2.20 16.96
CA LEU A 29 9.12 3.65 16.79
C LEU A 29 7.92 4.30 17.50
N ARG A 30 7.80 5.62 17.34
CA ARG A 30 6.61 6.37 17.75
C ARG A 30 5.94 6.97 16.52
N TRP A 31 4.67 6.67 16.33
CA TRP A 31 3.80 7.35 15.37
C TRP A 31 3.07 8.47 16.12
N TYR A 32 3.50 9.71 15.89
CA TYR A 32 3.15 10.87 16.72
C TYR A 32 3.38 10.57 18.21
N LYS A 33 2.33 10.65 19.03
CA LYS A 33 2.39 10.43 20.48
C LYS A 33 2.26 8.96 20.89
N ARG A 34 1.96 8.04 19.95
CA ARG A 34 1.70 6.62 20.21
C ARG A 34 2.91 5.74 19.88
N LYS A 35 3.16 4.69 20.66
CA LYS A 35 4.16 3.67 20.31
C LYS A 35 3.61 2.79 19.18
N SER A 36 4.44 2.47 18.19
CA SER A 36 4.10 1.57 17.06
C SER A 36 5.34 0.79 16.62
N ASN A 37 5.22 0.02 15.54
CA ASN A 37 6.36 -0.51 14.79
C ASN A 37 6.26 -0.06 13.33
N LEU A 38 7.36 -0.19 12.56
CA LEU A 38 7.39 0.28 11.18
C LEU A 38 6.35 -0.44 10.31
N HIS A 39 6.21 -1.76 10.44
CA HIS A 39 5.25 -2.57 9.67
C HIS A 39 3.82 -2.04 9.81
N LYS A 40 3.35 -1.87 11.05
CA LYS A 40 2.01 -1.36 11.36
C LYS A 40 1.78 0.05 10.80
N VAL A 41 2.81 0.90 10.82
CA VAL A 41 2.68 2.26 10.29
C VAL A 41 2.31 2.22 8.81
N TRP A 42 2.96 1.35 8.04
CA TRP A 42 2.66 1.15 6.63
C TRP A 42 1.34 0.40 6.39
N ASP A 43 1.03 -0.64 7.17
CA ASP A 43 -0.23 -1.38 7.03
C ASP A 43 -1.46 -0.50 7.26
N SER A 44 -1.37 0.46 8.21
CA SER A 44 -2.59 1.06 8.77
C SER A 44 -2.46 2.51 9.22
N ASP A 45 -1.38 2.90 9.91
CA ASP A 45 -1.36 4.21 10.58
C ASP A 45 -1.27 5.37 9.57
N VAL A 46 -0.53 5.21 8.46
CA VAL A 46 -0.45 6.23 7.38
C VAL A 46 -1.80 6.46 6.73
N ILE A 47 -2.48 5.38 6.32
CA ILE A 47 -3.79 5.45 5.66
C ILE A 47 -4.83 6.04 6.63
N THR A 48 -4.82 5.59 7.89
CA THR A 48 -5.76 6.08 8.91
C THR A 48 -5.60 7.58 9.18
N GLU A 49 -4.36 8.07 9.27
CA GLU A 49 -4.11 9.50 9.49
C GLU A 49 -4.48 10.32 8.25
N ALA A 50 -4.15 9.87 7.04
CA ALA A 50 -4.53 10.54 5.80
C ALA A 50 -6.06 10.62 5.64
N MET A 51 -6.78 9.51 5.90
CA MET A 51 -8.24 9.46 5.85
C MET A 51 -8.87 10.44 6.85
N LYS A 52 -8.29 10.56 8.05
CA LYS A 52 -8.73 11.54 9.06
C LYS A 52 -8.43 12.98 8.64
N ASP A 53 -7.25 13.26 8.13
CA ASP A 53 -6.77 14.64 7.93
C ASP A 53 -7.30 15.26 6.63
N PHE A 54 -7.57 14.45 5.60
CA PHE A 54 -7.97 14.94 4.27
C PHE A 54 -9.38 14.54 3.85
N PHE A 55 -9.98 13.51 4.46
CA PHE A 55 -11.23 12.91 3.96
C PHE A 55 -12.32 12.79 5.03
N ASP A 56 -12.21 13.48 6.16
CA ASP A 56 -13.19 13.42 7.28
C ASP A 56 -13.53 11.99 7.73
N LYS A 57 -12.54 11.09 7.65
CA LYS A 57 -12.67 9.64 7.92
C LYS A 57 -13.62 8.90 6.96
N ASP A 58 -13.98 9.51 5.83
CA ASP A 58 -14.75 8.89 4.77
C ASP A 58 -13.83 8.07 3.86
N GLN A 59 -14.03 6.76 3.87
CA GLN A 59 -13.27 5.84 3.04
C GLN A 59 -13.67 5.95 1.57
N ASP A 60 -14.95 6.17 1.28
CA ASP A 60 -15.45 6.24 -0.09
C ASP A 60 -14.91 7.49 -0.78
N ALA A 61 -14.82 8.61 -0.06
CA ALA A 61 -14.18 9.84 -0.57
C ALA A 61 -12.69 9.63 -0.91
N MET A 62 -11.95 8.88 -0.09
CA MET A 62 -10.56 8.55 -0.38
C MET A 62 -10.44 7.62 -1.59
N ILE A 63 -11.33 6.62 -1.72
CA ILE A 63 -11.39 5.73 -2.88
C ILE A 63 -11.69 6.51 -4.15
N GLU A 64 -12.68 7.41 -4.12
CA GLU A 64 -13.05 8.26 -5.26
C GLU A 64 -11.87 9.15 -5.69
N SER A 65 -11.15 9.73 -4.73
CA SER A 65 -9.95 10.53 -5.04
C SER A 65 -8.85 9.69 -5.70
N ILE A 66 -8.62 8.46 -5.25
CA ILE A 66 -7.62 7.57 -5.86
C ILE A 66 -8.06 7.17 -7.28
N GLN A 67 -9.33 6.82 -7.47
CA GLN A 67 -9.89 6.49 -8.78
C GLN A 67 -9.75 7.67 -9.76
N ARG A 68 -10.03 8.89 -9.29
CA ARG A 68 -9.86 10.10 -10.09
C ARG A 68 -8.41 10.31 -10.50
N ASN A 69 -7.47 10.15 -9.57
CA ASN A 69 -6.03 10.26 -9.88
C ASN A 69 -5.58 9.21 -10.90
N ILE A 70 -6.06 7.98 -10.81
CA ILE A 70 -5.78 6.93 -11.81
C ILE A 70 -6.24 7.39 -13.20
N THR A 71 -7.45 7.95 -13.31
CA THR A 71 -8.02 8.39 -14.60
C THR A 71 -7.47 9.71 -15.13
N GLU A 72 -6.96 10.58 -14.26
CA GLU A 72 -6.46 11.92 -14.60
C GLU A 72 -4.93 11.93 -14.49
N ASP A 73 -4.39 12.19 -13.30
CA ASP A 73 -2.97 12.45 -13.06
C ASP A 73 -2.04 11.28 -13.44
N TRP A 74 -2.42 10.05 -13.13
CA TRP A 74 -1.64 8.82 -13.39
C TRP A 74 -2.09 8.08 -14.65
N SER A 75 -2.92 8.71 -15.49
CA SER A 75 -3.46 8.09 -16.72
C SER A 75 -2.38 7.63 -17.70
N SER A 76 -1.21 8.27 -17.68
CA SER A 76 -0.06 7.86 -18.51
C SER A 76 0.66 6.61 -17.98
N GLU A 77 0.48 6.29 -16.70
CA GLU A 77 1.15 5.19 -16.00
C GLU A 77 0.25 3.95 -15.85
N GLU A 78 -1.07 4.12 -15.71
CA GLU A 78 -2.00 3.02 -15.36
C GLU A 78 -1.82 1.78 -16.25
N LYS A 79 -1.65 1.99 -17.57
CA LYS A 79 -1.52 0.91 -18.56
C LYS A 79 -0.23 0.10 -18.39
N GLN A 80 0.79 0.70 -17.78
CA GLN A 80 2.05 0.01 -17.50
C GLN A 80 1.90 -0.92 -16.29
N TRP A 81 1.09 -0.54 -15.29
CA TRP A 81 0.84 -1.35 -14.10
C TRP A 81 0.05 -2.62 -14.43
N GLU A 82 -0.92 -2.50 -15.34
CA GLU A 82 -1.69 -3.65 -15.86
C GLU A 82 -0.86 -4.60 -16.73
N ALA A 83 0.23 -4.10 -17.31
CA ALA A 83 1.01 -4.86 -18.27
C ALA A 83 1.85 -5.93 -17.57
N CYS A 84 1.33 -7.16 -17.48
CA CYS A 84 2.13 -8.33 -17.13
C CYS A 84 1.83 -9.50 -18.08
N ARG A 85 2.79 -9.84 -18.94
CA ARG A 85 2.58 -10.72 -20.10
C ARG A 85 3.30 -12.06 -20.03
N SER A 86 4.27 -12.19 -19.14
CA SER A 86 5.03 -13.43 -19.01
C SER A 86 4.20 -14.49 -18.28
N LYS A 87 4.23 -15.72 -18.79
CA LYS A 87 3.65 -16.89 -18.11
C LYS A 87 4.66 -17.61 -17.21
N THR A 88 5.93 -17.22 -17.29
CA THR A 88 7.07 -17.94 -16.68
C THR A 88 7.92 -17.05 -15.78
N THR A 89 7.70 -15.73 -15.79
CA THR A 89 8.49 -14.73 -15.08
C THR A 89 7.54 -13.78 -14.37
N THR A 90 7.89 -13.34 -13.16
CA THR A 90 7.00 -12.46 -12.39
C THR A 90 7.06 -11.04 -12.92
N CYS A 91 6.02 -10.24 -12.65
CA CYS A 91 5.95 -8.85 -13.12
C CYS A 91 7.00 -7.95 -12.43
N ALA A 92 7.49 -8.36 -11.25
CA ALA A 92 8.54 -7.68 -10.50
C ALA A 92 9.95 -7.86 -11.11
N GLU A 93 10.12 -8.83 -12.01
CA GLU A 93 11.40 -9.14 -12.68
C GLU A 93 11.49 -8.53 -14.10
N LYS A 94 10.56 -7.62 -14.45
CA LYS A 94 10.69 -6.76 -15.63
C LYS A 94 11.73 -5.66 -15.40
#